data_AF-A0A966MJ23-F1
#
_entry.id   AF-A0A966MJ23-F1
#
_cell.length_a   1.000
_cell.length_b   1.000
_cell.length_c   1.000
_cell.angle_alpha   90.00
_cell.angle_beta   90.00
_cell.angle_gamma   90.00
#
_symmetry.space_group_name_H-M   'P 1'
#
loop_
_entity.id
_entity.type
_entity.pdbx_description
1 polymer ?
#
loop_
_entity_poly.entity_id
_entity_poly.type
_entity_poly.pdbx_seq_one_letter_code
_entity_poly.pdbx_strand_id
1 'polypeptide(L)'
;MNVGDILEVDITGIAHGGHCVARHDGRVIFVRHAIPGERVRIEITDVTSKFARADATDVLQPSSDRVSPQCKYAHARGCGGCDFQHVSLERQRKLKSEIIKDQFSRIGKIEIDIAVEEVKPTQHWRTRVAFSVTPDRKVGFHSSRSDNLIAISECQISDGAIRIAKINEMRLPVSGRVSAVVDGNGEMDVVIEGRENRSLVEYEVLGRKYSINPLSFWQSHQKAPELLSTIVRDWAEVHSGDHVFDLYGGVGLFTGALVELVGKTGRITLIESDSGAVTDARRNFATDATVEIVEGSVEKSIKKYVRADVVIVDPPRSGVGGSTLQSILALEPRTVVYVSCDPATLARDSRIAIDRGYRLDQIRALDLFPMTHHIECVARFIRA
;
A
#
# COMPACT_ATOMS: atom_id res chain seq x y z
N MET A 1 -13.93 27.39 -16.91
CA MET A 1 -13.85 26.40 -15.83
C MET A 1 -13.09 27.01 -14.68
N ASN A 2 -13.82 27.27 -13.60
CA ASN A 2 -13.38 27.82 -12.32
C ASN A 2 -13.80 26.85 -11.20
N VAL A 3 -13.21 27.00 -10.02
CA VAL A 3 -13.66 26.28 -8.82
C VAL A 3 -15.10 26.67 -8.49
N GLY A 4 -15.94 25.67 -8.19
CA GLY A 4 -17.38 25.83 -7.95
C GLY A 4 -18.26 25.75 -9.21
N ASP A 5 -17.68 25.71 -10.42
CA ASP A 5 -18.45 25.49 -11.63
C ASP A 5 -19.14 24.11 -11.59
N ILE A 6 -20.39 24.06 -12.03
CA ILE A 6 -21.19 22.83 -12.15
C ILE A 6 -21.30 22.45 -13.62
N LEU A 7 -20.93 21.22 -13.96
CA LEU A 7 -20.94 20.71 -15.34
C LEU A 7 -21.60 19.34 -15.40
N GLU A 8 -22.26 19.03 -16.52
CA GLU A 8 -22.64 17.66 -16.86
C GLU A 8 -21.61 17.06 -17.80
N VAL A 9 -21.10 15.87 -17.45
CA VAL A 9 -20.05 15.20 -18.22
C VAL A 9 -20.28 13.69 -18.28
N ASP A 10 -19.79 13.09 -19.35
CA ASP A 10 -19.68 11.64 -19.48
C ASP A 10 -18.32 11.17 -18.95
N ILE A 11 -18.34 10.10 -18.16
CA ILE A 11 -17.15 9.50 -17.55
C ILE A 11 -16.66 8.37 -18.45
N THR A 12 -15.44 8.51 -18.95
CA THR A 12 -14.95 7.69 -20.07
C THR A 12 -13.90 6.67 -19.68
N GLY A 13 -13.22 6.85 -18.54
CA GLY A 13 -12.16 5.94 -18.11
C GLY A 13 -11.70 6.18 -16.69
N ILE A 14 -10.70 5.41 -16.27
CA ILE A 14 -10.08 5.47 -14.93
C ILE A 14 -8.64 5.99 -15.04
N ALA A 15 -8.19 6.67 -14.00
CA ALA A 15 -6.81 7.08 -13.80
C ALA A 15 -6.28 6.56 -12.46
N HIS A 16 -4.97 6.36 -12.38
CA HIS A 16 -4.29 6.04 -11.14
C HIS A 16 -4.56 7.12 -10.07
N GLY A 17 -4.74 6.72 -8.80
CA GLY A 17 -5.05 7.64 -7.70
C GLY A 17 -6.54 7.81 -7.38
N GLY A 18 -7.41 6.89 -7.82
CA GLY A 18 -8.83 6.89 -7.42
C GLY A 18 -9.70 7.88 -8.17
N HIS A 19 -9.26 8.29 -9.36
CA HIS A 19 -9.95 9.27 -10.19
C HIS A 19 -10.50 8.61 -11.46
N CYS A 20 -11.68 9.01 -11.88
CA CYS A 20 -12.18 8.77 -13.22
C CYS A 20 -11.90 9.97 -14.13
N VAL A 21 -12.02 9.78 -15.44
CA VAL A 21 -11.65 10.77 -16.45
C VAL A 21 -12.87 11.22 -17.23
N ALA A 22 -13.08 12.54 -17.25
CA ALA A 22 -13.97 13.23 -18.17
C ALA A 22 -13.18 14.22 -19.02
N ARG A 23 -13.78 14.66 -20.13
CA ARG A 23 -13.26 15.76 -20.94
C ARG A 23 -14.36 16.77 -21.22
N HIS A 24 -14.03 18.05 -21.09
CA HIS A 24 -14.92 19.16 -21.42
C HIS A 24 -14.09 20.25 -22.08
N ASP A 25 -14.51 20.72 -23.25
CA ASP A 25 -13.79 21.71 -24.07
C ASP A 25 -12.29 21.40 -24.26
N GLY A 26 -11.99 20.12 -24.55
CA GLY A 26 -10.61 19.64 -24.76
C GLY A 26 -9.76 19.50 -23.49
N ARG A 27 -10.25 19.94 -22.32
CA ARG A 27 -9.54 19.83 -21.03
C ARG A 27 -9.90 18.53 -20.32
N VAL A 28 -8.91 17.92 -19.66
CA VAL A 28 -9.08 16.73 -18.82
C VAL A 28 -9.60 17.12 -17.45
N ILE A 29 -10.59 16.39 -16.95
CA ILE A 29 -11.12 16.53 -15.60
C ILE A 29 -10.97 15.19 -14.88
N PHE A 30 -10.29 15.20 -13.73
CA PHE A 30 -10.20 14.05 -12.82
C PHE A 30 -11.37 14.10 -11.83
N VAL A 31 -12.29 13.15 -11.96
CA VAL A 31 -13.56 13.11 -11.23
C VAL A 31 -13.54 12.02 -10.17
N ARG A 32 -13.78 12.37 -8.90
CA ARG A 32 -14.03 11.40 -7.82
C ARG A 32 -15.53 11.09 -7.71
N HIS A 33 -15.86 9.99 -7.04
CA HIS A 33 -17.26 9.54 -6.82
C HIS A 33 -18.05 9.18 -8.08
N ALA A 34 -17.37 9.02 -9.22
CA ALA A 34 -17.89 8.57 -10.51
C ALA A 34 -17.41 7.15 -10.86
N ILE A 35 -18.02 6.54 -11.87
CA ILE A 35 -17.64 5.25 -12.48
C ILE A 35 -17.57 5.44 -14.01
N PRO A 36 -16.60 4.84 -14.72
CA PRO A 36 -16.61 4.84 -16.18
C PRO A 36 -17.91 4.26 -16.76
N GLY A 37 -18.47 4.94 -17.76
CA GLY A 37 -19.78 4.63 -18.35
C GLY A 37 -20.94 5.46 -17.79
N GLU A 38 -20.70 6.31 -16.79
CA GLU A 38 -21.74 7.16 -16.21
C GLU A 38 -21.84 8.52 -16.88
N ARG A 39 -23.05 9.10 -16.83
CA ARG A 39 -23.26 10.54 -16.99
C ARG A 39 -23.57 11.16 -15.65
N VAL A 40 -22.79 12.17 -15.26
CA VAL A 40 -22.85 12.77 -13.91
C VAL A 40 -22.85 14.28 -13.99
N ARG A 41 -23.42 14.91 -12.96
CA ARG A 41 -23.17 16.30 -12.63
C ARG A 41 -21.96 16.36 -11.71
N ILE A 42 -21.01 17.24 -12.01
CA ILE A 42 -19.79 17.43 -11.25
C ILE A 42 -19.67 18.87 -10.75
N GLU A 43 -19.01 19.03 -9.61
CA GLU A 43 -18.56 20.32 -9.09
C GLU A 43 -17.03 20.40 -9.15
N ILE A 44 -16.50 21.43 -9.81
CA ILE A 44 -15.05 21.64 -9.93
C ILE A 44 -14.47 22.03 -8.57
N THR A 45 -13.49 21.26 -8.09
CA THR A 45 -12.84 21.46 -6.78
C THR A 45 -11.46 22.08 -6.87
N ASP A 46 -10.78 21.94 -8.02
CA ASP A 46 -9.44 22.49 -8.25
C ASP A 46 -9.17 22.64 -9.76
N VAL A 47 -8.41 23.66 -10.14
CA VAL A 47 -8.07 23.95 -11.54
C VAL A 47 -6.59 24.27 -11.66
N THR A 48 -5.91 23.55 -12.57
CA THR A 48 -4.53 23.82 -12.96
C THR A 48 -4.46 24.27 -14.41
N SER A 49 -3.26 24.64 -14.88
CA SER A 49 -3.05 24.96 -16.30
C SER A 49 -3.24 23.76 -17.24
N LYS A 50 -3.17 22.52 -16.74
CA LYS A 50 -3.21 21.28 -17.57
C LYS A 50 -4.50 20.49 -17.44
N PHE A 51 -5.15 20.53 -16.29
CA PHE A 51 -6.33 19.73 -15.97
C PHE A 51 -7.13 20.37 -14.84
N ALA A 52 -8.36 19.92 -14.65
CA ALA A 52 -9.18 20.23 -13.48
C ALA A 52 -9.47 18.96 -12.66
N ARG A 53 -9.96 19.17 -11.43
CA ARG A 53 -10.46 18.12 -10.56
C ARG A 53 -11.88 18.45 -10.14
N ALA A 54 -12.66 17.40 -9.90
CA ALA A 54 -14.05 17.54 -9.55
C ALA A 54 -14.53 16.37 -8.69
N ASP A 55 -15.64 16.58 -8.01
CA ASP A 55 -16.42 15.52 -7.37
C ASP A 55 -17.78 15.40 -8.07
N ALA A 56 -18.22 14.16 -8.32
CA ALA A 56 -19.58 13.91 -8.78
C ALA A 56 -20.58 14.24 -7.66
N THR A 57 -21.49 15.18 -7.94
CA THR A 57 -22.53 15.62 -7.01
C THR A 57 -23.86 14.91 -7.24
N ASP A 58 -24.20 14.63 -8.50
CA ASP A 58 -25.37 13.85 -8.89
C ASP A 58 -25.03 12.84 -9.98
N VAL A 59 -25.61 11.65 -9.91
CA VAL A 59 -25.48 10.61 -10.94
C VAL A 59 -26.75 10.61 -11.79
N LEU A 60 -26.63 11.10 -13.03
CA LEU A 60 -27.77 11.27 -13.94
C LEU A 60 -28.10 9.96 -14.67
N GLN A 61 -27.06 9.22 -15.06
CA GLN A 61 -27.16 7.87 -15.62
C GLN A 61 -26.15 6.96 -14.90
N PRO A 62 -26.61 6.13 -13.94
CA PRO A 62 -25.72 5.29 -13.15
C PRO A 62 -25.23 4.08 -13.94
N SER A 63 -24.01 3.64 -13.62
CA SER A 63 -23.49 2.36 -14.08
C SER A 63 -24.20 1.21 -13.36
N SER A 64 -24.32 0.05 -14.02
CA SER A 64 -24.81 -1.19 -13.38
C SER A 64 -23.94 -1.64 -12.21
N ASP A 65 -22.68 -1.18 -12.15
CA ASP A 65 -21.74 -1.46 -11.07
C ASP A 65 -21.84 -0.49 -9.89
N ARG A 66 -22.71 0.52 -9.96
CA ARG A 66 -22.88 1.47 -8.86
C ARG A 66 -23.65 0.80 -7.71
N VAL A 67 -23.11 0.94 -6.50
CA VAL A 67 -23.74 0.48 -5.26
C VAL A 67 -23.84 1.62 -4.26
N SER A 68 -24.73 1.51 -3.27
CA SER A 68 -24.78 2.44 -2.15
C SER A 68 -23.59 2.22 -1.23
N PRO A 69 -22.78 3.27 -0.92
CA PRO A 69 -21.73 3.18 0.09
C PRO A 69 -22.30 2.75 1.44
N GLN A 70 -21.66 1.78 2.10
CA GLN A 70 -22.07 1.35 3.43
C GLN A 70 -21.59 2.32 4.53
N CYS A 71 -20.48 3.02 4.30
CA CYS A 71 -20.00 4.04 5.21
C CYS A 71 -20.70 5.37 4.94
N LYS A 72 -21.41 5.89 5.94
CA LYS A 72 -22.06 7.22 5.86
C LYS A 72 -21.10 8.38 5.61
N TYR A 73 -19.79 8.18 5.86
CA TYR A 73 -18.76 9.19 5.61
C TYR A 73 -18.14 9.08 4.21
N ALA A 74 -18.50 8.07 3.39
CA ALA A 74 -17.95 7.87 2.05
C ALA A 74 -18.74 8.63 0.99
N HIS A 75 -18.54 9.96 0.95
CA HIS A 75 -19.14 10.86 -0.02
C HIS A 75 -18.20 12.06 -0.30
N ALA A 76 -18.51 12.88 -1.31
CA ALA A 76 -17.71 14.02 -1.77
C ALA A 76 -17.15 14.93 -0.66
N ARG A 77 -18.00 15.24 0.33
CA ARG A 77 -17.68 16.13 1.47
C ARG A 77 -17.28 15.38 2.75
N GLY A 78 -17.05 14.07 2.65
CA GLY A 78 -16.81 13.19 3.78
C GLY A 78 -15.34 12.79 3.93
N CYS A 79 -15.12 11.64 4.54
CA CYS A 79 -13.80 11.07 4.79
C CYS A 79 -13.07 10.78 3.48
N GLY A 80 -11.80 11.20 3.37
CA GLY A 80 -10.94 10.95 2.22
C GLY A 80 -10.32 9.55 2.15
N GLY A 81 -10.69 8.64 3.05
CA GLY A 81 -10.02 7.34 3.21
C GLY A 81 -10.48 6.23 2.27
N CYS A 82 -11.63 6.37 1.61
CA CYS A 82 -12.13 5.37 0.64
C CYS A 82 -12.54 6.07 -0.65
N ASP A 83 -12.08 5.55 -1.79
CA ASP A 83 -12.30 6.13 -3.10
C ASP A 83 -13.45 5.45 -3.85
N PHE A 84 -13.75 4.19 -3.54
CA PHE A 84 -14.57 3.32 -4.39
C PHE A 84 -15.75 2.65 -3.67
N GLN A 85 -16.19 3.12 -2.50
CA GLN A 85 -17.34 2.50 -1.82
C GLN A 85 -18.65 2.55 -2.62
N HIS A 86 -18.76 3.47 -3.59
CA HIS A 86 -19.88 3.54 -4.52
C HIS A 86 -19.78 2.56 -5.69
N VAL A 87 -18.74 1.73 -5.75
CA VAL A 87 -18.44 0.80 -6.85
C VAL A 87 -18.49 -0.63 -6.35
N SER A 88 -19.13 -1.55 -7.09
CA SER A 88 -19.13 -2.98 -6.79
C SER A 88 -17.71 -3.53 -6.66
N LEU A 89 -17.47 -4.45 -5.73
CA LEU A 89 -16.13 -5.02 -5.48
C LEU A 89 -15.51 -5.66 -6.73
N GLU A 90 -16.33 -6.33 -7.55
CA GLU A 90 -15.89 -6.90 -8.82
C GLU A 90 -15.40 -5.81 -9.78
N ARG A 91 -16.15 -4.70 -9.91
CA ARG A 91 -15.76 -3.60 -10.78
C ARG A 91 -14.55 -2.86 -10.24
N GLN A 92 -14.38 -2.72 -8.92
CA GLN A 92 -13.16 -2.16 -8.33
C GLN A 92 -11.91 -2.90 -8.82
N ARG A 93 -11.91 -4.24 -8.75
CA ARG A 93 -10.78 -5.05 -9.21
C ARG A 93 -10.55 -4.95 -10.72
N LYS A 94 -11.61 -4.89 -11.53
CA LYS A 94 -11.50 -4.65 -12.98
C LYS A 94 -10.83 -3.30 -13.26
N LEU A 95 -11.29 -2.22 -12.61
CA LEU A 95 -10.70 -0.88 -12.77
C LEU A 95 -9.22 -0.84 -12.32
N LYS A 96 -8.90 -1.50 -11.20
CA LYS A 96 -7.51 -1.64 -10.74
C LYS A 96 -6.66 -2.41 -11.75
N SER A 97 -7.19 -3.48 -12.35
CA SER A 97 -6.50 -4.25 -13.40
C SER A 97 -6.23 -3.40 -14.64
N GLU A 98 -7.22 -2.60 -15.08
CA GLU A 98 -7.07 -1.63 -16.18
C GLU A 98 -5.95 -0.62 -15.89
N ILE A 99 -5.86 -0.10 -14.66
CA ILE A 99 -4.79 0.81 -14.25
C ILE A 99 -3.42 0.14 -14.38
N ILE A 100 -3.25 -1.09 -13.86
CA ILE A 100 -1.96 -1.79 -13.92
C ILE A 100 -1.53 -1.99 -15.37
N LYS A 101 -2.43 -2.51 -16.22
CA LYS A 101 -2.18 -2.69 -17.66
C LYS A 101 -1.78 -1.39 -18.34
N ASP A 102 -2.49 -0.29 -18.06
CA ASP A 102 -2.17 1.02 -18.61
C ASP A 102 -0.79 1.53 -18.17
N GLN A 103 -0.42 1.38 -16.90
CA GLN A 103 0.89 1.80 -16.41
C GLN A 103 2.03 0.97 -17.03
N PHE A 104 1.88 -0.35 -17.10
CA PHE A 104 2.88 -1.22 -17.71
C PHE A 104 3.05 -0.95 -19.21
N SER A 105 1.96 -0.79 -19.96
CA SER A 105 2.03 -0.47 -21.39
C SER A 105 2.60 0.94 -21.64
N ARG A 106 2.15 1.97 -20.92
CA ARG A 106 2.56 3.36 -21.18
C ARG A 106 3.95 3.70 -20.63
N ILE A 107 4.26 3.29 -19.41
CA ILE A 107 5.52 3.63 -18.72
C ILE A 107 6.55 2.53 -18.96
N GLY A 108 6.19 1.29 -18.68
CA GLY A 108 7.09 0.15 -18.80
C GLY A 108 7.36 -0.27 -20.25
N LYS A 109 6.47 0.05 -21.18
CA LYS A 109 6.46 -0.52 -22.55
C LYS A 109 6.44 -2.05 -22.51
N ILE A 110 5.68 -2.60 -21.56
CA ILE A 110 5.51 -4.04 -21.34
C ILE A 110 4.03 -4.33 -21.43
N GLU A 111 3.65 -5.23 -22.32
CA GLU A 111 2.29 -5.74 -22.37
C GLU A 111 2.16 -6.88 -21.36
N ILE A 112 1.16 -6.77 -20.48
CA ILE A 112 0.84 -7.79 -19.50
C ILE A 112 -0.66 -8.06 -19.51
N ASP A 113 -1.03 -9.32 -19.28
CA ASP A 113 -2.40 -9.68 -18.94
C ASP A 113 -2.46 -10.04 -17.46
N ILE A 114 -3.12 -9.18 -16.68
CA ILE A 114 -3.20 -9.32 -15.23
C ILE A 114 -4.61 -9.00 -14.76
N ALA A 115 -5.08 -9.78 -13.80
CA ALA A 115 -6.30 -9.51 -13.05
C ALA A 115 -5.94 -9.31 -11.59
N VAL A 116 -6.56 -8.31 -10.97
CA VAL A 116 -6.44 -8.09 -9.52
C VAL A 116 -7.26 -9.14 -8.79
N GLU A 117 -6.57 -9.91 -7.94
CA GLU A 117 -7.12 -10.99 -7.17
C GLU A 117 -7.84 -10.50 -5.92
N GLU A 118 -8.97 -11.11 -5.60
CA GLU A 118 -9.67 -10.80 -4.36
C GLU A 118 -8.89 -11.32 -3.15
N VAL A 119 -8.70 -10.46 -2.16
CA VAL A 119 -8.23 -10.87 -0.83
C VAL A 119 -9.34 -10.61 0.18
N LYS A 120 -9.72 -11.66 0.90
CA LYS A 120 -10.73 -11.59 1.97
C LYS A 120 -10.07 -11.37 3.33
N PRO A 121 -10.76 -10.70 4.26
CA PRO A 121 -12.07 -10.08 4.08
C PRO A 121 -12.00 -8.74 3.33
N THR A 122 -13.09 -8.34 2.66
CA THR A 122 -13.14 -7.07 1.90
C THR A 122 -13.67 -5.89 2.73
N GLN A 123 -14.06 -6.16 3.97
CA GLN A 123 -14.43 -5.21 5.01
C GLN A 123 -13.73 -5.62 6.31
N HIS A 124 -13.62 -4.70 7.27
CA HIS A 124 -12.94 -4.97 8.54
C HIS A 124 -11.55 -5.60 8.39
N TRP A 125 -10.84 -5.25 7.31
CA TRP A 125 -9.54 -5.83 7.00
C TRP A 125 -8.40 -5.06 7.64
N ARG A 126 -8.61 -3.78 7.95
CA ARG A 126 -7.57 -2.84 8.36
C ARG A 126 -7.30 -2.94 9.86
N THR A 127 -6.23 -3.64 10.23
CA THR A 127 -5.81 -3.86 11.63
C THR A 127 -5.07 -2.68 12.22
N ARG A 128 -4.68 -1.69 11.40
CA ARG A 128 -3.90 -0.52 11.83
C ARG A 128 -4.45 0.77 11.27
N VAL A 129 -4.78 1.69 12.16
CA VAL A 129 -5.42 2.96 11.80
C VAL A 129 -4.76 4.10 12.57
N ALA A 130 -4.20 5.05 11.83
CA ALA A 130 -3.72 6.31 12.37
C ALA A 130 -4.77 7.40 12.11
N PHE A 131 -5.33 7.93 13.19
CA PHE A 131 -6.29 9.02 13.19
C PHE A 131 -5.61 10.35 13.50
N SER A 132 -6.16 11.42 12.94
CA SER A 132 -5.93 12.78 13.45
C SER A 132 -6.94 13.08 14.56
N VAL A 133 -6.57 13.92 15.52
CA VAL A 133 -7.49 14.41 16.55
C VAL A 133 -8.09 15.74 16.14
N THR A 134 -9.41 15.82 16.16
CA THR A 134 -10.20 17.01 15.84
C THR A 134 -10.22 18.01 17.01
N PRO A 135 -10.56 19.29 16.79
CA PRO A 135 -10.65 20.29 17.87
C PRO A 135 -11.64 19.92 18.99
N ASP A 136 -12.70 19.18 18.69
CA ASP A 136 -13.68 18.62 19.65
C ASP A 136 -13.19 17.34 20.34
N ARG A 137 -11.90 17.00 20.20
CA ARG A 137 -11.22 15.86 20.84
C ARG A 137 -11.83 14.51 20.43
N LYS A 138 -12.14 14.37 19.14
CA LYS A 138 -12.54 13.11 18.53
C LYS A 138 -11.49 12.65 17.53
N VAL A 139 -11.45 11.35 17.25
CA VAL A 139 -10.66 10.85 16.15
C VAL A 139 -11.37 11.11 14.83
N GLY A 140 -10.58 11.42 13.81
CA GLY A 140 -11.07 11.78 12.50
C GLY A 140 -10.06 11.53 11.38
N PHE A 141 -10.53 11.72 10.16
CA PHE A 141 -9.70 11.72 8.97
C PHE A 141 -9.89 13.01 8.18
N HIS A 142 -8.86 13.38 7.43
CA HIS A 142 -8.96 14.46 6.48
C HIS A 142 -9.91 14.11 5.34
N SER A 143 -10.66 15.10 4.87
CA SER A 143 -11.32 15.06 3.57
C SER A 143 -10.25 14.98 2.47
N SER A 144 -10.61 14.45 1.30
CA SER A 144 -9.63 14.28 0.22
C SER A 144 -9.00 15.62 -0.18
N ARG A 145 -7.66 15.68 -0.19
CA ARG A 145 -6.88 16.88 -0.53
C ARG A 145 -7.32 18.15 0.22
N SER A 146 -7.70 18.02 1.48
CA SER A 146 -8.15 19.13 2.31
C SER A 146 -7.71 18.96 3.76
N ASP A 147 -7.44 20.07 4.44
CA ASP A 147 -7.17 20.08 5.88
C ASP A 147 -8.46 19.91 6.71
N ASN A 148 -9.63 19.86 6.06
CA ASN A 148 -10.90 19.64 6.73
C ASN A 148 -10.96 18.25 7.38
N LEU A 149 -10.99 18.22 8.71
CA LEU A 149 -11.06 17.00 9.51
C LEU A 149 -12.52 16.59 9.76
N ILE A 150 -12.84 15.37 9.35
CA ILE A 150 -14.14 14.74 9.59
C ILE A 150 -14.03 13.85 10.83
N ALA A 151 -14.69 14.24 11.91
CA ALA A 151 -14.86 13.39 13.08
C ALA A 151 -15.65 12.13 12.69
N ILE A 152 -15.20 10.97 13.16
CA ILE A 152 -15.84 9.68 12.86
C ILE A 152 -16.15 8.90 14.12
N SER A 153 -17.24 8.14 14.05
CA SER A 153 -17.69 7.22 15.11
C SER A 153 -17.44 5.75 14.77
N GLU A 154 -17.22 5.45 13.50
CA GLU A 154 -17.15 4.10 12.92
C GLU A 154 -16.40 4.13 11.59
N CYS A 155 -15.85 2.98 11.17
CA CYS A 155 -15.15 2.85 9.90
C CYS A 155 -15.27 1.41 9.38
N GLN A 156 -15.96 1.22 8.25
CA GLN A 156 -16.31 -0.11 7.72
C GLN A 156 -15.10 -0.94 7.22
N ILE A 157 -13.98 -0.29 6.91
CA ILE A 157 -12.75 -0.99 6.52
C ILE A 157 -11.85 -1.30 7.73
N SER A 158 -12.07 -0.63 8.86
CA SER A 158 -11.34 -0.86 10.11
C SER A 158 -11.76 -2.19 10.73
N ASP A 159 -10.77 -2.93 11.23
CA ASP A 159 -11.03 -4.17 11.98
C ASP A 159 -12.04 -3.93 13.11
N GLY A 160 -12.95 -4.88 13.33
CA GLY A 160 -14.03 -4.77 14.30
C GLY A 160 -13.55 -4.65 15.76
N ALA A 161 -12.33 -5.09 16.07
CA ALA A 161 -11.71 -4.87 17.38
C ALA A 161 -11.40 -3.38 17.64
N ILE A 162 -11.21 -2.58 16.57
CA ILE A 162 -10.98 -1.13 16.65
C ILE A 162 -12.29 -0.41 16.92
N ARG A 163 -12.60 -0.25 18.21
CA ARG A 163 -13.84 0.38 18.69
C ARG A 163 -13.70 1.90 18.75
N ILE A 164 -13.84 2.57 17.59
CA ILE A 164 -13.70 4.03 17.43
C ILE A 164 -14.54 4.83 18.41
N ALA A 165 -15.80 4.42 18.66
CA ALA A 165 -16.66 5.07 19.65
C ALA A 165 -16.04 5.09 21.06
N LYS A 166 -15.37 4.00 21.48
CA LYS A 166 -14.67 3.92 22.76
C LYS A 166 -13.39 4.76 22.78
N ILE A 167 -12.68 4.83 21.67
CA ILE A 167 -11.51 5.73 21.54
C ILE A 167 -11.96 7.19 21.73
N ASN A 168 -13.11 7.56 21.17
CA ASN A 168 -13.71 8.89 21.32
C ASN A 168 -14.21 9.24 22.74
N GLU A 169 -14.34 8.24 23.63
CA GLU A 169 -14.66 8.44 25.06
C GLU A 169 -13.40 8.68 25.90
N MET A 170 -12.21 8.35 25.36
CA MET A 170 -10.94 8.62 26.02
C MET A 170 -10.66 10.13 26.09
N ARG A 171 -9.84 10.53 27.07
CA ARG A 171 -9.33 11.91 27.13
C ARG A 171 -8.29 12.12 26.02
N LEU A 172 -8.69 12.56 24.83
CA LEU A 172 -7.76 12.86 23.73
C LEU A 172 -7.16 14.27 23.85
N PRO A 173 -5.96 14.53 23.27
CA PRO A 173 -5.42 15.90 23.17
C PRO A 173 -6.30 16.78 22.26
N VAL A 174 -6.06 18.10 22.22
CA VAL A 174 -6.80 19.02 21.33
C VAL A 174 -6.35 18.89 19.87
N SER A 175 -5.15 18.38 19.65
CA SER A 175 -4.56 18.08 18.35
C SER A 175 -3.53 16.95 18.51
N GLY A 176 -3.14 16.33 17.40
CA GLY A 176 -2.14 15.26 17.38
C GLY A 176 -2.69 13.99 16.75
N ARG A 177 -1.99 12.88 16.96
CA ARG A 177 -2.31 11.58 16.36
C ARG A 177 -2.71 10.55 17.40
N VAL A 178 -3.63 9.68 17.01
CA VAL A 178 -4.00 8.46 17.75
C VAL A 178 -3.85 7.29 16.81
N SER A 179 -3.09 6.28 17.19
CA SER A 179 -2.97 5.04 16.42
C SER A 179 -3.67 3.92 17.15
N ALA A 180 -4.57 3.22 16.48
CA ALA A 180 -5.17 1.98 16.96
C ALA A 180 -4.60 0.81 16.16
N VAL A 181 -4.19 -0.24 16.87
CA VAL A 181 -3.55 -1.42 16.29
C VAL A 181 -4.21 -2.66 16.86
N VAL A 182 -4.49 -3.65 16.01
CA VAL A 182 -4.91 -4.99 16.40
C VAL A 182 -3.72 -5.94 16.23
N ASP A 183 -3.42 -6.70 17.27
CA ASP A 183 -2.34 -7.69 17.28
C ASP A 183 -2.80 -9.05 16.68
N GLY A 184 -1.93 -10.04 16.67
CA GLY A 184 -2.21 -11.39 16.17
C GLY A 184 -3.24 -12.17 17.01
N ASN A 185 -3.52 -11.73 18.24
CA ASN A 185 -4.54 -12.32 19.12
C ASN A 185 -5.90 -11.64 18.96
N GLY A 186 -6.01 -10.60 18.14
CA GLY A 186 -7.22 -9.80 17.99
C GLY A 186 -7.41 -8.76 19.09
N GLU A 187 -6.38 -8.47 19.89
CA GLU A 187 -6.42 -7.46 20.94
C GLU A 187 -6.04 -6.08 20.38
N MET A 188 -6.79 -5.05 20.80
CA MET A 188 -6.58 -3.68 20.35
C MET A 188 -5.69 -2.92 21.35
N ASP A 189 -4.61 -2.33 20.85
CA ASP A 189 -3.82 -1.31 21.54
C ASP A 189 -4.10 0.08 20.95
N VAL A 190 -3.98 1.12 21.78
CA VAL A 190 -4.21 2.52 21.38
C VAL A 190 -3.05 3.39 21.85
N VAL A 191 -2.28 3.88 20.89
CA VAL A 191 -1.18 4.80 21.11
C VAL A 191 -1.66 6.23 20.89
N ILE A 192 -1.57 7.04 21.94
CA ILE A 192 -1.89 8.48 21.87
C ILE A 192 -0.57 9.24 21.88
N GLU A 193 -0.38 10.12 20.90
CA GLU A 193 0.80 10.97 20.79
C GLU A 193 1.03 11.76 22.10
N GLY A 194 2.31 11.82 22.53
CA GLY A 194 2.70 12.46 23.79
C GLY A 194 2.47 11.60 25.04
N ARG A 195 2.07 10.34 24.92
CA ARG A 195 2.01 9.38 26.04
C ARG A 195 3.06 8.28 25.90
N GLU A 196 3.60 7.86 27.04
CA GLU A 196 4.65 6.82 27.12
C GLU A 196 4.11 5.39 27.29
N ASN A 197 2.79 5.20 27.25
CA ASN A 197 2.19 3.87 27.35
C ASN A 197 2.22 3.19 25.98
N ARG A 198 3.26 2.38 25.72
CA ARG A 198 3.34 1.53 24.53
C ARG A 198 3.72 0.13 24.96
N SER A 199 2.77 -0.79 24.88
CA SER A 199 3.07 -2.22 24.90
C SER A 199 3.51 -2.65 23.50
N LEU A 200 4.39 -3.64 23.43
CA LEU A 200 4.66 -4.30 22.16
C LEU A 200 3.41 -5.08 21.73
N VAL A 201 3.20 -5.18 20.43
CA VAL A 201 2.14 -5.99 19.83
C VAL A 201 2.77 -7.23 19.20
N GLU A 202 2.12 -8.36 19.37
CA GLU A 202 2.62 -9.67 18.95
C GLU A 202 1.92 -10.12 17.67
N TYR A 203 2.66 -10.69 16.73
CA TYR A 203 2.11 -11.31 15.51
C TYR A 203 2.76 -12.68 15.29
N GLU A 204 2.07 -13.55 14.57
CA GLU A 204 2.63 -14.81 14.08
C GLU A 204 2.40 -14.91 12.57
N VAL A 205 3.46 -15.17 11.81
CA VAL A 205 3.43 -15.31 10.35
C VAL A 205 4.30 -16.49 9.98
N LEU A 206 3.73 -17.44 9.23
CA LEU A 206 4.42 -18.69 8.85
C LEU A 206 5.09 -19.41 10.06
N GLY A 207 4.45 -19.36 11.23
CA GLY A 207 4.95 -19.95 12.48
C GLY A 207 6.05 -19.16 13.20
N ARG A 208 6.51 -18.04 12.65
CA ARG A 208 7.47 -17.14 13.32
C ARG A 208 6.74 -16.02 14.05
N LYS A 209 7.17 -15.76 15.28
CA LYS A 209 6.61 -14.69 16.14
C LYS A 209 7.36 -13.38 15.95
N TYR A 210 6.62 -12.28 16.00
CA TYR A 210 7.14 -10.92 15.88
C TYR A 210 6.60 -10.09 17.02
N SER A 211 7.50 -9.40 17.72
CA SER A 211 7.16 -8.47 18.79
C SER A 211 7.56 -7.07 18.35
N ILE A 212 6.59 -6.22 18.01
CA ILE A 212 6.85 -4.93 17.34
C ILE A 212 6.27 -3.75 18.10
N ASN A 213 6.86 -2.57 17.91
CA ASN A 213 6.27 -1.34 18.37
C ASN A 213 4.94 -1.09 17.61
N PRO A 214 3.85 -0.68 18.29
CA PRO A 214 2.58 -0.36 17.63
C PRO A 214 2.69 0.78 16.61
N LEU A 215 3.77 1.59 16.62
CA LEU A 215 4.02 2.62 15.61
C LEU A 215 4.89 2.17 14.44
N SER A 216 5.66 1.08 14.58
CA SER A 216 6.47 0.53 13.49
C SER A 216 5.58 0.05 12.36
N PHE A 217 6.03 0.14 11.11
CA PHE A 217 5.23 -0.32 9.98
C PHE A 217 4.91 -1.82 10.08
N TRP A 218 3.67 -2.16 9.75
CA TRP A 218 3.18 -3.53 9.59
C TRP A 218 2.07 -3.52 8.54
N GLN A 219 1.90 -4.65 7.85
CA GLN A 219 0.92 -4.77 6.79
C GLN A 219 -0.50 -4.53 7.34
N SER A 220 -1.25 -3.62 6.71
CA SER A 220 -2.52 -3.14 7.26
C SER A 220 -3.67 -4.14 7.11
N HIS A 221 -3.64 -4.98 6.07
CA HIS A 221 -4.66 -6.00 5.86
C HIS A 221 -4.32 -7.23 6.69
N GLN A 222 -5.27 -7.73 7.49
CA GLN A 222 -5.04 -8.87 8.39
C GLN A 222 -4.43 -10.13 7.73
N LYS A 223 -4.73 -10.36 6.44
CA LYS A 223 -4.14 -11.48 5.65
C LYS A 223 -2.87 -11.14 4.90
N ALA A 224 -2.48 -9.87 4.79
CA ALA A 224 -1.32 -9.46 4.00
C ALA A 224 0.02 -10.02 4.50
N PRO A 225 0.32 -10.06 5.82
CA PRO A 225 1.60 -10.62 6.29
C PRO A 225 1.80 -12.06 5.80
N GLU A 226 0.82 -12.93 6.02
CA GLU A 226 0.86 -14.34 5.64
C GLU A 226 0.90 -14.52 4.11
N LEU A 227 0.01 -13.81 3.39
CA LEU A 227 -0.12 -13.93 1.94
C LEU A 227 1.13 -13.46 1.21
N LEU A 228 1.64 -12.26 1.52
CA LEU A 228 2.83 -11.71 0.89
C LEU A 228 4.06 -12.54 1.25
N SER A 229 4.21 -12.95 2.51
CA SER A 229 5.34 -13.79 2.93
C SER A 229 5.34 -15.14 2.23
N THR A 230 4.17 -15.75 2.02
CA THR A 230 4.04 -17.00 1.26
C THR A 230 4.48 -16.81 -0.19
N ILE A 231 3.97 -15.78 -0.87
CA ILE A 231 4.34 -15.50 -2.26
C ILE A 231 5.84 -15.22 -2.38
N VAL A 232 6.39 -14.35 -1.52
CA VAL A 232 7.80 -14.01 -1.51
C VAL A 232 8.66 -15.24 -1.25
N ARG A 233 8.33 -16.05 -0.24
CA ARG A 233 9.04 -17.29 0.08
C ARG A 233 9.08 -18.24 -1.11
N ASP A 234 7.94 -18.46 -1.75
CA ASP A 234 7.82 -19.44 -2.82
C ASP A 234 8.46 -18.94 -4.12
N TRP A 235 8.42 -17.63 -4.40
CA TRP A 235 8.96 -17.04 -5.64
C TRP A 235 10.44 -16.67 -5.56
N ALA A 236 10.98 -16.48 -4.35
CA ALA A 236 12.38 -16.16 -4.15
C ALA A 236 13.32 -17.29 -4.61
N GLU A 237 12.85 -18.54 -4.57
CA GLU A 237 13.65 -19.74 -4.88
C GLU A 237 15.00 -19.73 -4.17
N VAL A 238 14.94 -19.49 -2.85
CA VAL A 238 16.10 -19.51 -1.96
C VAL A 238 16.61 -20.94 -1.83
N HIS A 239 17.91 -21.09 -1.99
CA HIS A 239 18.63 -22.33 -1.70
C HIS A 239 19.43 -22.20 -0.40
N SER A 240 19.70 -23.33 0.24
CA SER A 240 20.57 -23.33 1.41
C SER A 240 21.97 -22.83 1.04
N GLY A 241 22.51 -21.91 1.83
CA GLY A 241 23.79 -21.25 1.57
C GLY A 241 23.71 -19.96 0.75
N ASP A 242 22.54 -19.59 0.23
CA ASP A 242 22.37 -18.33 -0.52
C ASP A 242 22.66 -17.10 0.36
N HIS A 243 23.15 -16.03 -0.26
CA HIS A 243 23.13 -14.69 0.33
C HIS A 243 21.92 -13.92 -0.20
N VAL A 244 20.93 -13.74 0.67
CA VAL A 244 19.68 -13.02 0.39
C VAL A 244 19.75 -11.60 0.90
N PHE A 245 19.21 -10.64 0.15
CA PHE A 245 18.99 -9.27 0.63
C PHE A 245 17.50 -9.02 0.82
N ASP A 246 17.14 -8.44 1.97
CA ASP A 246 15.80 -7.92 2.26
C ASP A 246 15.89 -6.39 2.35
N LEU A 247 15.57 -5.72 1.23
CA LEU A 247 15.75 -4.28 1.07
C LEU A 247 14.47 -3.54 1.43
N TYR A 248 14.60 -2.48 2.24
CA TYR A 248 13.47 -1.82 2.90
C TYR A 248 12.73 -2.81 3.83
N GLY A 249 13.50 -3.68 4.49
CA GLY A 249 12.97 -4.86 5.16
C GLY A 249 12.13 -4.59 6.41
N GLY A 250 12.05 -3.33 6.87
CA GLY A 250 11.25 -2.94 8.03
C GLY A 250 11.59 -3.77 9.26
N VAL A 251 10.56 -4.37 9.85
CA VAL A 251 10.69 -5.26 11.03
C VAL A 251 11.15 -6.70 10.68
N GLY A 252 11.42 -6.96 9.39
CA GLY A 252 11.89 -8.24 8.85
C GLY A 252 10.80 -9.26 8.55
N LEU A 253 9.66 -8.82 8.02
CA LEU A 253 8.57 -9.72 7.61
C LEU A 253 9.07 -10.78 6.63
N PHE A 254 9.73 -10.37 5.54
CA PHE A 254 10.22 -11.30 4.52
C PHE A 254 11.48 -12.06 4.96
N THR A 255 12.40 -11.40 5.68
CA THR A 255 13.52 -12.07 6.34
C THR A 255 13.07 -13.28 7.15
N GLY A 256 12.02 -13.15 7.97
CA GLY A 256 11.52 -14.27 8.77
C GLY A 256 10.86 -15.40 7.99
N ALA A 257 10.38 -15.12 6.77
CA ALA A 257 9.87 -16.12 5.85
C ALA A 257 10.98 -16.94 5.16
N LEU A 258 12.21 -16.40 5.11
CA LEU A 258 13.33 -16.95 4.34
C LEU A 258 14.46 -17.52 5.21
N VAL A 259 14.58 -17.09 6.48
CA VAL A 259 15.73 -17.42 7.34
C VAL A 259 15.99 -18.92 7.49
N GLU A 260 14.94 -19.74 7.61
CA GLU A 260 15.07 -21.20 7.71
C GLU A 260 15.53 -21.83 6.39
N LEU A 261 15.13 -21.27 5.23
CA LEU A 261 15.50 -21.79 3.91
C LEU A 261 16.97 -21.55 3.58
N VAL A 262 17.48 -20.38 3.97
CA VAL A 262 18.90 -20.02 3.82
C VAL A 262 19.78 -20.98 4.62
N GLY A 263 19.33 -21.38 5.81
CA GLY A 263 20.05 -22.30 6.69
C GLY A 263 21.36 -21.71 7.24
N LYS A 264 22.08 -22.51 8.04
CA LYS A 264 23.23 -22.04 8.84
C LYS A 264 24.45 -21.59 8.03
N THR A 265 24.54 -21.97 6.76
CA THR A 265 25.68 -21.67 5.88
C THR A 265 25.46 -20.44 5.00
N GLY A 266 24.22 -19.93 4.93
CA GLY A 266 23.91 -18.75 4.15
C GLY A 266 23.82 -17.49 5.01
N ARG A 267 23.31 -16.42 4.41
CA ARG A 267 23.14 -15.13 5.09
C ARG A 267 21.93 -14.37 4.55
N ILE A 268 21.23 -13.65 5.41
CA ILE A 268 20.28 -12.61 5.02
C ILE A 268 20.83 -11.25 5.45
N THR A 269 20.91 -10.30 4.54
CA THR A 269 21.21 -8.90 4.86
C THR A 269 19.93 -8.08 4.74
N LEU A 270 19.34 -7.70 5.88
CA LEU A 270 18.20 -6.79 5.98
C LEU A 270 18.72 -5.35 6.02
N ILE A 271 18.25 -4.49 5.11
CA ILE A 271 18.60 -3.06 5.08
C ILE A 271 17.35 -2.22 5.33
N GLU A 272 17.38 -1.43 6.40
CA GLU A 272 16.27 -0.55 6.80
C GLU A 272 16.79 0.79 7.34
N SER A 273 16.10 1.88 7.03
CA SER A 273 16.45 3.24 7.41
C SER A 273 15.71 3.78 8.64
N ASP A 274 14.52 3.24 8.95
CA ASP A 274 13.74 3.61 10.13
C ASP A 274 14.30 2.93 11.38
N SER A 275 14.80 3.73 12.33
CA SER A 275 15.43 3.23 13.55
C SER A 275 14.47 2.47 14.46
N GLY A 276 13.18 2.79 14.43
CA GLY A 276 12.14 2.05 15.15
C GLY A 276 11.98 0.63 14.61
N ALA A 277 11.82 0.50 13.30
CA ALA A 277 11.74 -0.78 12.61
C ALA A 277 13.02 -1.61 12.77
N VAL A 278 14.20 -0.99 12.69
CA VAL A 278 15.49 -1.66 12.95
C VAL A 278 15.57 -2.19 14.38
N THR A 279 15.09 -1.44 15.36
CA THR A 279 15.07 -1.89 16.75
C THR A 279 14.18 -3.12 16.92
N ASP A 280 13.02 -3.15 16.26
CA ASP A 280 12.12 -4.29 16.26
C ASP A 280 12.71 -5.48 15.50
N ALA A 281 13.35 -5.27 14.34
CA ALA A 281 14.05 -6.32 13.60
C ALA A 281 15.17 -6.95 14.45
N ARG A 282 16.01 -6.13 15.12
CA ARG A 282 17.07 -6.62 16.01
C ARG A 282 16.51 -7.47 17.15
N ARG A 283 15.32 -7.13 17.67
CA ARG A 283 14.61 -7.93 18.67
C ARG A 283 14.15 -9.27 18.08
N ASN A 284 13.49 -9.23 16.91
CA ASN A 284 12.89 -10.41 16.28
C ASN A 284 13.94 -11.44 15.82
N PHE A 285 15.14 -10.99 15.42
CA PHE A 285 16.21 -11.83 14.89
C PHE A 285 17.41 -11.97 15.83
N ALA A 286 17.26 -11.66 17.12
CA ALA A 286 18.36 -11.66 18.09
C ALA A 286 19.09 -13.02 18.21
N THR A 287 18.40 -14.12 17.91
CA THR A 287 18.94 -15.49 17.97
C THR A 287 19.32 -16.04 16.59
N ASP A 288 19.03 -15.32 15.50
CA ASP A 288 19.28 -15.76 14.13
C ASP A 288 20.65 -15.26 13.65
N ALA A 289 21.71 -16.04 13.91
CA ALA A 289 23.08 -15.66 13.58
C ALA A 289 23.36 -15.44 12.08
N THR A 290 22.45 -15.89 11.20
CA THR A 290 22.53 -15.73 9.75
C THR A 290 21.92 -14.42 9.27
N VAL A 291 21.28 -13.63 10.14
CA VAL A 291 20.62 -12.37 9.79
C VAL A 291 21.49 -11.18 10.20
N GLU A 292 21.98 -10.44 9.20
CA GLU A 292 22.69 -9.18 9.35
C GLU A 292 21.69 -8.02 9.17
N ILE A 293 21.54 -7.17 10.17
CA ILE A 293 20.66 -5.98 10.11
C ILE A 293 21.50 -4.72 9.94
N VAL A 294 21.31 -4.04 8.82
CA VAL A 294 22.01 -2.82 8.43
C VAL A 294 21.07 -1.63 8.53
N GLU A 295 21.37 -0.73 9.47
CA GLU A 295 20.65 0.53 9.61
C GLU A 295 21.19 1.56 8.61
N GLY A 296 20.37 1.96 7.65
CA GLY A 296 20.71 2.96 6.66
C GLY A 296 19.88 2.87 5.38
N SER A 297 20.02 3.89 4.54
CA SER A 297 19.36 3.96 3.23
C SER A 297 19.91 2.88 2.27
N VAL A 298 19.04 2.14 1.60
CA VAL A 298 19.41 1.11 0.60
C VAL A 298 20.39 1.65 -0.43
N GLU A 299 20.17 2.88 -0.91
CA GLU A 299 20.97 3.57 -1.93
C GLU A 299 22.46 3.70 -1.57
N LYS A 300 22.75 3.82 -0.27
CA LYS A 300 24.12 3.93 0.25
C LYS A 300 24.67 2.56 0.65
N SER A 301 23.86 1.77 1.36
CA SER A 301 24.30 0.51 1.95
C SER A 301 24.59 -0.55 0.89
N ILE A 302 23.79 -0.62 -0.18
CA ILE A 302 23.92 -1.67 -1.21
C ILE A 302 25.27 -1.63 -1.92
N LYS A 303 25.90 -0.45 -2.03
CA LYS A 303 27.19 -0.24 -2.70
C LYS A 303 28.38 -0.92 -2.00
N LYS A 304 28.20 -1.40 -0.77
CA LYS A 304 29.23 -2.12 -0.01
C LYS A 304 29.34 -3.60 -0.41
N TYR A 305 28.36 -4.09 -1.18
CA TYR A 305 28.26 -5.49 -1.56
C TYR A 305 28.57 -5.64 -3.05
N VAL A 306 29.06 -6.81 -3.43
CA VAL A 306 29.48 -7.12 -4.81
C VAL A 306 28.73 -8.30 -5.42
N ARG A 307 27.94 -9.02 -4.61
CA ARG A 307 27.17 -10.19 -5.02
C ARG A 307 25.94 -10.37 -4.12
N ALA A 308 24.86 -10.86 -4.71
CA ALA A 308 23.69 -11.42 -4.04
C ALA A 308 23.23 -12.65 -4.84
N ASP A 309 22.62 -13.63 -4.18
CA ASP A 309 21.97 -14.74 -4.89
C ASP A 309 20.49 -14.45 -5.11
N VAL A 310 19.84 -13.82 -4.12
CA VAL A 310 18.42 -13.42 -4.16
C VAL A 310 18.26 -12.02 -3.56
N VAL A 311 17.36 -11.21 -4.13
CA VAL A 311 16.99 -9.90 -3.57
C VAL A 311 15.48 -9.79 -3.44
N ILE A 312 15.01 -9.41 -2.26
CA ILE A 312 13.64 -8.99 -1.99
C ILE A 312 13.63 -7.47 -1.86
N VAL A 313 12.65 -6.80 -2.48
CA VAL A 313 12.50 -5.35 -2.40
C VAL A 313 11.05 -4.98 -2.16
N ASP A 314 10.78 -4.22 -1.09
CA ASP A 314 9.46 -3.65 -0.75
C ASP A 314 9.59 -2.13 -0.53
N PRO A 315 9.79 -1.34 -1.61
CA PRO A 315 10.15 0.07 -1.49
C PRO A 315 8.92 0.93 -1.15
N PRO A 316 9.15 2.18 -0.69
CA PRO A 316 8.07 3.16 -0.57
C PRO A 316 7.43 3.48 -1.93
N ARG A 317 6.31 4.21 -1.92
CA ARG A 317 5.55 4.60 -3.14
C ARG A 317 6.35 5.29 -4.25
N SER A 318 7.53 5.85 -3.95
CA SER A 318 8.45 6.40 -4.96
C SER A 318 9.15 5.33 -5.81
N GLY A 319 9.05 4.06 -5.41
CA GLY A 319 9.84 2.95 -5.90
C GLY A 319 11.29 3.01 -5.41
N VAL A 320 12.11 2.12 -5.97
CA VAL A 320 13.55 1.98 -5.63
C VAL A 320 14.39 3.15 -6.16
N GLY A 321 13.98 3.72 -7.29
CA GLY A 321 14.76 4.71 -8.04
C GLY A 321 15.80 4.08 -8.97
N GLY A 322 16.00 4.67 -10.14
CA GLY A 322 16.74 4.03 -11.23
C GLY A 322 18.21 3.72 -10.92
N SER A 323 18.94 4.64 -10.28
CA SER A 323 20.34 4.41 -9.91
C SER A 323 20.52 3.29 -8.87
N THR A 324 19.57 3.21 -7.95
CA THR A 324 19.57 2.23 -6.86
C THR A 324 19.25 0.85 -7.41
N LEU A 325 18.22 0.75 -8.26
CA LEU A 325 17.88 -0.49 -8.93
C LEU A 325 19.04 -1.01 -9.79
N GLN A 326 19.73 -0.13 -10.52
CA GLN A 326 20.95 -0.52 -11.25
C GLN A 326 22.05 -1.06 -10.33
N SER A 327 22.20 -0.51 -9.13
CA SER A 327 23.17 -0.99 -8.14
C SER A 327 22.77 -2.37 -7.58
N ILE A 328 21.47 -2.60 -7.36
CA ILE A 328 20.93 -3.90 -6.95
C ILE A 328 21.18 -4.96 -8.03
N LEU A 329 20.84 -4.66 -9.29
CA LEU A 329 21.00 -5.61 -10.39
C LEU A 329 22.48 -5.88 -10.72
N ALA A 330 23.40 -4.97 -10.37
CA ALA A 330 24.84 -5.16 -10.48
C ALA A 330 25.40 -6.18 -9.45
N LEU A 331 24.63 -6.53 -8.41
CA LEU A 331 24.94 -7.67 -7.54
C LEU A 331 24.66 -9.02 -8.22
N GLU A 332 24.07 -8.98 -9.42
CA GLU A 332 23.75 -10.14 -10.25
C GLU A 332 22.88 -11.24 -9.60
N PRO A 333 21.82 -10.89 -8.83
CA PRO A 333 20.95 -11.91 -8.24
C PRO A 333 20.33 -12.82 -9.30
N ARG A 334 20.18 -14.10 -8.95
CA ARG A 334 19.45 -15.08 -9.77
C ARG A 334 17.96 -14.70 -9.82
N THR A 335 17.42 -14.26 -8.68
CA THR A 335 16.02 -13.90 -8.50
C THR A 335 15.89 -12.56 -7.79
N VAL A 336 15.01 -11.69 -8.30
CA VAL A 336 14.53 -10.49 -7.61
C VAL A 336 13.03 -10.61 -7.41
N VAL A 337 12.55 -10.55 -6.17
CA VAL A 337 11.12 -10.44 -5.86
C VAL A 337 10.85 -9.01 -5.44
N TYR A 338 9.96 -8.34 -6.17
CA TYR A 338 9.60 -6.94 -5.98
C TYR A 338 8.14 -6.88 -5.50
N VAL A 339 7.92 -6.41 -4.28
CA VAL A 339 6.61 -6.08 -3.71
C VAL A 339 6.37 -4.59 -3.90
N SER A 340 5.20 -4.18 -4.38
CA SER A 340 4.93 -2.77 -4.71
C SER A 340 3.48 -2.38 -4.53
N CYS A 341 3.27 -1.29 -3.81
CA CYS A 341 1.97 -0.65 -3.67
C CYS A 341 1.66 0.42 -4.76
N ASP A 342 2.56 0.62 -5.74
CA ASP A 342 2.41 1.61 -6.83
C ASP A 342 2.77 1.00 -8.20
N PRO A 343 1.77 0.72 -9.07
CA PRO A 343 2.01 0.08 -10.35
C PRO A 343 2.79 0.95 -11.36
N ALA A 344 2.78 2.27 -11.21
CA ALA A 344 3.50 3.16 -12.13
C ALA A 344 5.01 3.07 -11.89
N THR A 345 5.43 3.06 -10.63
CA THR A 345 6.84 2.90 -10.27
C THR A 345 7.33 1.47 -10.52
N LEU A 346 6.51 0.45 -10.25
CA LEU A 346 6.81 -0.93 -10.62
C LEU A 346 7.00 -1.09 -12.13
N ALA A 347 6.13 -0.50 -12.96
CA ALA A 347 6.26 -0.54 -14.43
C ALA A 347 7.57 0.09 -14.93
N ARG A 348 7.94 1.26 -14.38
CA ARG A 348 9.23 1.92 -14.68
C ARG A 348 10.40 1.02 -14.30
N ASP A 349 10.39 0.50 -13.08
CA ASP A 349 11.48 -0.31 -12.53
C ASP A 349 11.61 -1.65 -13.28
N SER A 350 10.48 -2.23 -13.72
CA SER A 350 10.43 -3.41 -14.58
C SER A 350 11.17 -3.19 -15.90
N ARG A 351 10.96 -2.04 -16.56
CA ARG A 351 11.69 -1.70 -17.81
C ARG A 351 13.19 -1.65 -17.59
N ILE A 352 13.63 -1.01 -16.50
CA ILE A 352 15.05 -0.91 -16.13
C ILE A 352 15.63 -2.31 -15.89
N ALA A 353 14.90 -3.20 -15.21
CA ALA A 353 15.35 -4.57 -14.99
C ALA A 353 15.50 -5.35 -16.30
N ILE A 354 14.54 -5.21 -17.23
CA ILE A 354 14.61 -5.88 -18.53
C ILE A 354 15.77 -5.35 -19.38
N ASP A 355 16.01 -4.03 -19.37
CA ASP A 355 17.16 -3.42 -20.05
C ASP A 355 18.52 -3.91 -19.49
N ARG A 356 18.52 -4.51 -18.30
CA ARG A 356 19.70 -5.09 -17.63
C ARG A 356 19.75 -6.61 -17.71
N GLY A 357 19.00 -7.23 -18.62
CA GLY A 357 19.09 -8.66 -18.90
C GLY A 357 18.31 -9.52 -17.90
N TYR A 358 17.28 -8.97 -17.26
CA TYR A 358 16.28 -9.75 -16.54
C TYR A 358 15.03 -9.91 -17.40
N ARG A 359 14.19 -10.89 -17.07
CA ARG A 359 12.82 -10.96 -17.58
C ARG A 359 11.83 -10.89 -16.42
N LEU A 360 10.68 -10.28 -16.66
CA LEU A 360 9.53 -10.41 -15.77
C LEU A 360 8.97 -11.82 -15.95
N ASP A 361 9.20 -12.69 -14.96
CA ASP A 361 8.83 -14.10 -15.00
C ASP A 361 7.38 -14.30 -14.53
N GLN A 362 7.04 -13.67 -13.40
CA GLN A 362 5.71 -13.76 -12.80
C GLN A 362 5.29 -12.40 -12.26
N ILE A 363 3.98 -12.14 -12.29
CA ILE A 363 3.37 -10.99 -11.63
C ILE A 363 1.99 -11.36 -11.11
N ARG A 364 1.69 -10.95 -9.88
CA ARG A 364 0.37 -11.04 -9.26
C ARG A 364 -0.03 -9.66 -8.74
N ALA A 365 -1.32 -9.37 -8.79
CA ALA A 365 -1.89 -8.16 -8.22
C ALA A 365 -2.99 -8.53 -7.23
N LEU A 366 -2.92 -7.98 -6.03
CA LEU A 366 -3.73 -8.38 -4.89
C LEU A 366 -4.56 -7.18 -4.40
N ASP A 367 -5.85 -7.40 -4.19
CA ASP A 367 -6.74 -6.40 -3.59
C ASP A 367 -6.60 -6.38 -2.07
N LEU A 368 -5.44 -5.96 -1.56
CA LEU A 368 -5.20 -5.80 -0.11
C LEU A 368 -5.85 -4.55 0.49
N PHE A 369 -6.35 -3.64 -0.36
CA PHE A 369 -6.96 -2.38 0.06
C PHE A 369 -8.29 -2.15 -0.66
N PRO A 370 -9.28 -3.04 -0.50
CA PRO A 370 -10.59 -2.88 -1.11
C PRO A 370 -11.25 -1.58 -0.60
N MET A 371 -12.13 -1.00 -1.42
CA MET A 371 -12.72 0.35 -1.26
C MET A 371 -11.77 1.53 -1.49
N THR A 372 -10.49 1.28 -1.74
CA THR A 372 -9.48 2.31 -2.04
C THR A 372 -8.90 2.11 -3.44
N HIS A 373 -8.19 3.11 -3.95
CA HIS A 373 -7.46 2.98 -5.21
C HIS A 373 -6.13 2.21 -5.09
N HIS A 374 -5.67 1.88 -3.88
CA HIS A 374 -4.40 1.20 -3.69
C HIS A 374 -4.44 -0.23 -4.24
N ILE A 375 -3.31 -0.66 -4.77
CA ILE A 375 -3.10 -1.95 -5.44
C ILE A 375 -1.78 -2.47 -4.91
N GLU A 376 -1.75 -3.72 -4.46
CA GLU A 376 -0.49 -4.40 -4.15
C GLU A 376 -0.11 -5.31 -5.31
N CYS A 377 1.13 -5.23 -5.78
CA CYS A 377 1.67 -6.11 -6.80
C CYS A 377 2.89 -6.85 -6.26
N VAL A 378 3.03 -8.12 -6.62
CA VAL A 378 4.28 -8.87 -6.42
C VAL A 378 4.76 -9.30 -7.79
N ALA A 379 6.01 -8.98 -8.12
CA ALA A 379 6.64 -9.31 -9.38
C ALA A 379 7.94 -10.10 -9.12
N ARG A 380 8.16 -11.15 -9.91
CA ARG A 380 9.40 -11.92 -9.91
C ARG A 380 10.18 -11.62 -11.18
N PHE A 381 11.45 -11.26 -11.02
CA PHE A 381 12.40 -11.12 -12.10
C PHE A 381 13.50 -12.16 -11.96
N ILE A 382 13.91 -12.74 -13.07
CA ILE A 382 15.04 -13.68 -13.15
C ILE A 382 15.93 -13.31 -14.32
N ARG A 383 17.21 -13.67 -14.23
CA ARG A 383 18.17 -13.43 -15.31
C ARG A 383 17.70 -14.14 -16.59
N ALA A 384 17.72 -13.40 -17.70
CA ALA A 384 17.28 -13.86 -19.02
C ALA A 384 18.27 -14.84 -19.65
#